data_AF-A0A660M0W7-F1
#
_entry.id   AF-A0A660M0W7-F1
#
_cell.length_a   1.000
_cell.length_b   1.000
_cell.length_c   1.000
_cell.angle_alpha   90.00
_cell.angle_beta   90.00
_cell.angle_gamma   90.00
#
_symmetry.space_group_name_H-M   'P 1'
#
loop_
_entity.id
_entity.type
_entity.pdbx_description
1 polymer ?
#
loop_
_entity_poly.entity_id
_entity_poly.type
_entity_poly.pdbx_seq_one_letter_code
_entity_poly.pdbx_strand_id
1 'polypeptide(L)'
;MSPAILFLSIPRCSIKKLMALLAILLFALLLMPIAVMLSIGTPTLDWLAKKPDAKTAETHGFYSGPIMPDNTYAWGNCTWWAYAMRKWAGSPIPNNWGNANTWDDNSRRQGYIVNHTPAIGAIYQTDAGDYGHVAYVIAVNNLTGEWTISEMNAPTLNVVSQRTFSKAAAKSYTFIHNKIGEQPWTPNPITSLPPYNTGLRL
;
A
#
# COMPACT_ATOMS: atom_id res chain seq x y z
N MET A 1 -19.89 -6.73 63.97
CA MET A 1 -20.37 -6.03 62.76
C MET A 1 -20.67 -7.10 61.73
N SER A 2 -21.93 -7.52 61.56
CA SER A 2 -22.30 -8.60 60.61
C SER A 2 -22.88 -8.01 59.33
N PRO A 3 -22.56 -8.57 58.15
CA PRO A 3 -23.00 -8.03 56.88
C PRO A 3 -24.47 -8.39 56.65
N ALA A 4 -25.29 -7.39 56.35
CA ALA A 4 -26.64 -7.61 55.84
C ALA A 4 -26.52 -8.03 54.37
N ILE A 5 -26.79 -9.31 54.09
CA ILE A 5 -26.93 -9.82 52.73
C ILE A 5 -28.26 -9.28 52.19
N LEU A 6 -28.18 -8.34 51.25
CA LEU A 6 -29.34 -7.80 50.54
C LEU A 6 -29.86 -8.89 49.59
N PHE A 7 -30.88 -9.63 50.01
CA PHE A 7 -31.61 -10.54 49.12
C PHE A 7 -32.40 -9.70 48.12
N LEU A 8 -31.89 -9.59 46.89
CA LEU A 8 -32.67 -9.15 45.74
C LEU A 8 -33.81 -10.16 45.54
N SER A 9 -35.01 -9.75 45.92
CA SER A 9 -36.25 -10.50 45.73
C SER A 9 -36.59 -10.53 44.23
N ILE A 10 -36.12 -11.58 43.55
CA ILE A 10 -36.53 -11.87 42.17
C ILE A 10 -38.03 -12.24 42.23
N PRO A 11 -38.92 -11.49 41.56
CA PRO A 11 -40.34 -11.82 41.55
C PRO A 11 -40.52 -13.24 40.99
N ARG A 12 -41.41 -14.03 41.61
CA ARG A 12 -41.71 -15.42 41.25
C ARG A 12 -42.35 -15.48 39.86
N CYS A 13 -41.52 -15.33 38.84
CA CYS A 13 -41.92 -15.48 37.45
C CYS A 13 -42.19 -16.97 37.22
N SER A 14 -43.37 -17.30 36.68
CA SER A 14 -43.71 -18.67 36.32
C SER A 14 -42.58 -19.23 35.44
N ILE A 15 -42.10 -20.46 35.71
CA ILE A 15 -41.06 -21.12 34.90
C ILE A 15 -41.37 -21.02 33.39
N LYS A 16 -42.65 -21.09 33.02
CA LYS A 16 -43.10 -20.92 31.62
C LYS A 16 -42.79 -19.53 31.07
N LYS A 17 -42.98 -18.48 31.88
CA LYS A 17 -42.64 -17.09 31.53
C LYS A 17 -41.12 -16.87 31.49
N LEU A 18 -40.35 -17.52 32.38
CA LEU A 18 -38.89 -17.46 32.35
C LEU A 18 -38.32 -18.13 31.09
N MET A 19 -38.82 -19.31 30.74
CA MET A 19 -38.44 -20.01 29.50
C MET A 19 -38.84 -19.23 28.26
N ALA A 20 -40.02 -18.60 28.26
CA ALA A 20 -40.45 -17.73 27.17
C ALA A 20 -39.54 -16.50 27.02
N LEU A 21 -39.17 -15.84 28.12
CA LEU A 21 -38.23 -14.71 28.10
C LEU A 21 -36.83 -15.12 27.62
N LEU A 22 -36.34 -16.28 28.05
CA LEU A 22 -35.05 -16.81 27.61
C LEU A 22 -35.06 -17.12 26.11
N ALA A 23 -36.14 -17.73 25.61
CA ALA A 23 -36.31 -18.00 24.18
C ALA A 23 -36.41 -16.72 23.35
N ILE A 24 -37.14 -15.70 23.83
CA ILE A 24 -37.24 -14.39 23.17
C ILE A 24 -35.87 -13.69 23.15
N LEU A 25 -35.12 -13.72 24.26
CA LEU A 25 -33.78 -13.14 24.33
C LEU A 25 -32.80 -13.84 23.39
N LEU A 26 -32.83 -15.18 23.34
CA LEU A 26 -32.01 -15.98 22.44
C LEU A 26 -32.36 -15.70 20.97
N PHE A 27 -33.65 -15.60 20.67
CA PHE A 27 -34.15 -15.26 19.34
C PHE A 27 -33.74 -13.85 18.93
N ALA A 28 -33.81 -12.88 19.85
CA ALA A 28 -33.32 -11.52 19.62
C ALA A 28 -31.80 -11.49 19.40
N LEU A 29 -31.01 -12.24 20.17
CA LEU A 29 -29.56 -12.36 19.99
C LEU A 29 -29.16 -12.98 18.65
N LEU A 30 -29.96 -13.91 18.13
CA LEU A 30 -29.74 -14.54 16.82
C LEU A 30 -30.21 -13.66 15.65
N LEU A 31 -31.31 -12.93 15.80
CA LEU A 31 -31.88 -12.11 14.73
C LEU A 31 -31.28 -10.70 14.64
N MET A 32 -30.84 -10.11 15.75
CA MET A 32 -30.31 -8.75 15.76
C MET A 32 -29.07 -8.58 14.85
N PRO A 33 -28.10 -9.50 14.80
CA PRO A 33 -27.00 -9.43 13.84
C PRO A 33 -27.48 -9.47 12.39
N ILE A 34 -28.50 -10.29 12.09
CA ILE A 34 -29.07 -10.42 10.74
C ILE A 34 -29.82 -9.15 10.35
N ALA A 35 -30.59 -8.56 11.26
CA ALA A 35 -31.27 -7.28 11.03
C ALA A 35 -30.28 -6.13 10.86
N VAL A 36 -29.17 -6.13 11.61
CA VAL A 36 -28.06 -5.17 11.42
C VAL A 36 -27.45 -5.35 10.03
N MET A 37 -27.17 -6.58 9.59
CA MET A 37 -26.65 -6.87 8.24
C MET A 37 -27.61 -6.43 7.13
N LEU A 38 -28.92 -6.58 7.32
CA LEU A 38 -29.95 -6.10 6.39
C LEU A 38 -30.16 -4.58 6.46
N SER A 39 -29.77 -3.93 7.56
CA SER A 39 -29.88 -2.48 7.78
C SER A 39 -28.64 -1.70 7.32
N ILE A 40 -27.54 -2.38 7.00
CA ILE A 40 -26.38 -1.72 6.40
C ILE A 40 -26.75 -1.40 4.96
N GLY A 41 -27.16 -0.15 4.73
CA GLY A 41 -27.74 0.28 3.47
C GLY A 41 -26.84 0.08 2.25
N THR A 42 -27.40 0.39 1.09
CA THR A 42 -26.72 0.35 -0.20
C THR A 42 -25.31 0.95 -0.21
N PRO A 43 -24.93 2.01 0.55
CA PRO A 43 -23.56 2.53 0.50
C PRO A 43 -22.50 1.55 0.99
N THR A 44 -22.83 0.69 1.97
CA THR A 44 -21.88 -0.30 2.49
C THR A 44 -21.84 -1.56 1.64
N LEU A 45 -22.98 -1.95 1.05
CA LEU A 45 -23.03 -2.99 0.02
C LEU A 45 -22.31 -2.55 -1.26
N ASP A 46 -22.44 -1.29 -1.65
CA ASP A 46 -21.78 -0.69 -2.81
C ASP A 46 -20.28 -0.51 -2.55
N TRP A 47 -19.88 -0.19 -1.31
CA TRP A 47 -18.48 -0.21 -0.88
C TRP A 47 -17.90 -1.63 -0.86
N LEU A 48 -18.64 -2.63 -0.35
CA LEU A 48 -18.22 -4.03 -0.34
C LEU A 48 -18.17 -4.64 -1.76
N ALA A 49 -19.11 -4.27 -2.63
CA ALA A 49 -19.16 -4.69 -4.03
C ALA A 49 -18.10 -3.99 -4.89
N LYS A 50 -17.66 -2.78 -4.49
CA LYS A 50 -16.52 -2.06 -5.09
C LYS A 50 -15.16 -2.41 -4.48
N LYS A 51 -15.11 -3.25 -3.43
CA LYS A 51 -13.81 -3.77 -2.98
C LYS A 51 -13.23 -4.64 -4.10
N PRO A 52 -11.95 -4.49 -4.44
CA PRO A 52 -11.30 -5.42 -5.33
C PRO A 52 -11.45 -6.83 -4.74
N ASP A 53 -12.01 -7.74 -5.51
CA ASP A 53 -12.08 -9.16 -5.17
C ASP A 53 -10.67 -9.62 -4.77
N ALA A 54 -10.55 -10.31 -3.63
CA ALA A 54 -9.26 -10.77 -3.11
C ALA A 54 -8.52 -11.63 -4.14
N LYS A 55 -9.26 -12.38 -4.97
CA LYS A 55 -8.72 -13.19 -6.06
C LYS A 55 -8.28 -12.35 -7.27
N THR A 56 -8.89 -11.19 -7.48
CA THR A 56 -8.46 -10.17 -8.44
C THR A 56 -7.23 -9.39 -7.93
N ALA A 57 -7.15 -9.13 -6.62
CA ALA A 57 -5.96 -8.55 -5.96
C ALA A 57 -4.74 -9.48 -6.02
N GLU A 58 -4.96 -10.80 -5.92
CA GLU A 58 -3.94 -11.83 -6.13
C GLU A 58 -3.42 -11.87 -7.58
N THR A 59 -4.19 -11.42 -8.56
CA THR A 59 -3.77 -11.47 -9.97
C THR A 59 -3.24 -10.14 -10.51
N HIS A 60 -3.54 -9.01 -9.88
CA HIS A 60 -3.27 -7.67 -10.43
C HIS A 60 -2.38 -6.76 -9.57
N GLY A 61 -1.65 -7.28 -8.57
CA GLY A 61 -0.62 -6.49 -7.86
C GLY A 61 -1.17 -5.23 -7.17
N PHE A 62 -2.45 -5.20 -6.80
CA PHE A 62 -3.04 -4.06 -6.10
C PHE A 62 -2.37 -3.89 -4.74
N TYR A 63 -1.80 -2.71 -4.49
CA TYR A 63 -1.29 -2.41 -3.16
C TYR A 63 -2.45 -2.15 -2.20
N SER A 64 -2.50 -2.93 -1.12
CA SER A 64 -3.52 -2.85 -0.05
C SER A 64 -2.92 -2.53 1.32
N GLY A 65 -1.63 -2.16 1.36
CA GLY A 65 -0.96 -1.77 2.59
C GLY A 65 -1.48 -0.43 3.14
N PRO A 66 -1.12 -0.10 4.39
CA PRO A 66 -1.62 1.09 5.06
C PRO A 66 -1.17 2.36 4.33
N ILE A 67 -1.96 3.43 4.47
CA ILE A 67 -1.50 4.77 4.10
C ILE A 67 -0.23 5.11 4.89
N MET A 68 0.65 5.89 4.26
CA MET A 68 1.86 6.41 4.89
C MET A 68 1.59 7.88 5.25
N PRO A 69 1.25 8.22 6.51
CA PRO A 69 0.75 9.55 6.86
C PRO A 69 1.72 10.69 6.58
N ASP A 70 3.02 10.38 6.53
CA ASP A 70 4.08 11.33 6.21
C ASP A 70 4.47 11.34 4.73
N ASN A 71 3.81 10.57 3.87
CA ASN A 71 3.94 10.65 2.42
C ASN A 71 2.85 11.58 1.87
N THR A 72 3.26 12.72 1.32
CA THR A 72 2.31 13.73 0.81
C THR A 72 1.94 13.53 -0.66
N TYR A 73 2.55 12.56 -1.35
CA TYR A 73 2.13 12.19 -2.70
C TYR A 73 0.77 11.46 -2.64
N ALA A 74 0.00 11.52 -3.72
CA ALA A 74 -1.33 10.92 -3.74
C ALA A 74 -1.23 9.38 -3.78
N TRP A 75 -1.83 8.71 -2.79
CA TRP A 75 -1.86 7.25 -2.70
C TRP A 75 -2.34 6.61 -4.02
N GLY A 76 -1.74 5.48 -4.38
CA GLY A 76 -2.07 4.77 -5.61
C GLY A 76 -1.34 5.28 -6.86
N ASN A 77 -0.50 6.32 -6.76
CA ASN A 77 0.29 6.88 -7.88
C ASN A 77 1.77 6.44 -7.88
N CYS A 78 2.42 6.63 -9.02
CA CYS A 78 3.85 6.35 -9.22
C CYS A 78 4.75 7.07 -8.21
N THR A 79 4.49 8.36 -7.94
CA THR A 79 5.23 9.19 -6.99
C THR A 79 5.11 8.69 -5.55
N TRP A 80 3.90 8.29 -5.14
CA TRP A 80 3.66 7.72 -3.81
C TRP A 80 4.44 6.42 -3.61
N TRP A 81 4.41 5.53 -4.61
CA TRP A 81 5.12 4.26 -4.55
C TRP A 81 6.64 4.43 -4.53
N ALA A 82 7.19 5.26 -5.41
CA ALA A 82 8.62 5.54 -5.46
C ALA A 82 9.15 6.13 -4.14
N TYR A 83 8.40 7.08 -3.54
CA TYR A 83 8.70 7.62 -2.22
C TYR A 83 8.72 6.53 -1.14
N ALA A 84 7.65 5.72 -1.09
CA ALA A 84 7.50 4.69 -0.08
C ALA A 84 8.64 3.66 -0.16
N MET A 85 9.01 3.23 -1.37
CA MET A 85 10.14 2.34 -1.62
C MET A 85 11.47 2.91 -1.11
N ARG A 86 11.77 4.19 -1.41
CA ARG A 86 12.96 4.89 -0.90
C ARG A 86 12.99 4.95 0.61
N LYS A 87 11.84 5.23 1.24
CA LYS A 87 11.70 5.27 2.69
C LYS A 87 11.92 3.89 3.32
N TRP A 88 11.24 2.86 2.82
CA TRP A 88 11.37 1.48 3.33
C TRP A 88 12.77 0.92 3.16
N ALA A 89 13.45 1.27 2.08
CA ALA A 89 14.84 0.89 1.88
C ALA A 89 15.79 1.60 2.86
N GLY A 90 15.40 2.71 3.48
CA GLY A 90 16.23 3.48 4.41
C GLY A 90 16.98 4.66 3.79
N SER A 91 16.57 5.15 2.61
CA SER A 91 17.10 6.38 2.00
C SER A 91 15.95 7.29 1.56
N PRO A 92 15.19 7.85 2.52
CA PRO A 92 14.02 8.66 2.22
C PRO A 92 14.39 9.87 1.36
N ILE A 93 13.44 10.27 0.52
CA ILE A 93 13.50 11.51 -0.26
C ILE A 93 12.52 12.53 0.31
N PRO A 94 12.64 13.81 -0.06
CA PRO A 94 11.67 14.85 0.28
C PRO A 94 10.29 14.61 -0.37
N ASN A 95 9.29 15.26 0.21
CA ASN A 95 7.88 15.16 -0.14
C ASN A 95 7.38 16.30 -1.04
N ASN A 96 8.29 17.11 -1.60
CA ASN A 96 7.96 18.38 -2.25
C ASN A 96 8.51 18.48 -3.68
N TRP A 97 8.74 17.36 -4.37
CA TRP A 97 9.23 17.36 -5.75
C TRP A 97 8.12 17.44 -6.80
N GLY A 98 6.85 17.39 -6.39
CA GLY A 98 5.70 17.57 -7.27
C GLY A 98 5.37 16.33 -8.11
N ASN A 99 4.97 16.55 -9.36
CA ASN A 99 4.67 15.50 -10.32
C ASN A 99 5.95 14.79 -10.77
N ALA A 100 5.83 13.61 -11.36
CA ALA A 100 7.00 12.82 -11.75
C ALA A 100 7.93 13.53 -12.75
N ASN A 101 7.38 14.32 -13.67
CA ASN A 101 8.13 15.15 -14.63
C ASN A 101 8.87 16.35 -14.00
N THR A 102 8.76 16.58 -12.70
CA THR A 102 9.51 17.63 -12.01
C THR A 102 10.52 17.08 -11.00
N TRP A 103 10.62 15.75 -10.85
CA TRP A 103 11.47 15.14 -9.83
C TRP A 103 12.95 15.27 -10.14
N ASP A 104 13.36 15.19 -11.41
CA ASP A 104 14.77 15.30 -11.78
C ASP A 104 15.29 16.72 -11.51
N ASP A 105 14.56 17.76 -11.89
CA ASP A 105 14.93 19.15 -11.66
C ASP A 105 14.91 19.55 -10.17
N ASN A 106 13.87 19.15 -9.44
CA ASN A 106 13.77 19.47 -8.02
C ASN A 106 14.79 18.69 -7.18
N SER A 107 15.10 17.44 -7.54
CA SER A 107 16.14 16.67 -6.86
C SER A 107 17.53 17.23 -7.13
N ARG A 108 17.86 17.61 -8.38
CA ARG A 108 19.11 18.33 -8.71
C ARG A 108 19.27 19.60 -7.86
N ARG A 109 18.22 20.42 -7.77
CA ARG A 109 18.21 21.65 -6.96
C ARG A 109 18.47 21.41 -5.47
N GLN A 110 18.06 20.24 -4.97
CA GLN A 110 18.27 19.83 -3.59
C GLN A 110 19.55 19.00 -3.38
N GLY A 111 20.44 18.97 -4.38
CA GLY A 111 21.77 18.37 -4.28
C GLY A 111 21.79 16.85 -4.47
N TYR A 112 20.78 16.27 -5.11
CA TYR A 112 20.79 14.86 -5.49
C TYR A 112 21.61 14.65 -6.77
N ILE A 113 22.30 13.51 -6.84
CA ILE A 113 22.95 13.06 -8.07
C ILE A 113 21.86 12.61 -9.04
N VAL A 114 21.83 13.22 -10.22
CA VAL A 114 20.91 12.86 -11.30
C VAL A 114 21.69 12.61 -12.57
N ASN A 115 21.59 11.39 -13.11
CA ASN A 115 22.34 10.96 -14.29
C ASN A 115 21.56 9.90 -15.11
N HIS A 116 22.22 9.25 -16.06
CA HIS A 116 21.63 8.20 -16.92
C HIS A 116 22.12 6.79 -16.56
N THR A 117 22.51 6.56 -15.30
CA THR A 117 23.05 5.27 -14.83
C THR A 117 22.06 4.62 -13.86
N PRO A 118 21.49 3.46 -14.20
CA PRO A 118 20.64 2.73 -13.27
C PRO A 118 21.47 2.18 -12.12
N ALA A 119 20.97 2.32 -10.90
CA ALA A 119 21.54 1.72 -9.71
C ALA A 119 20.40 1.19 -8.83
N ILE A 120 20.63 0.08 -8.14
CA ILE A 120 19.63 -0.46 -7.20
C ILE A 120 19.34 0.62 -6.15
N GLY A 121 18.06 0.94 -5.99
CA GLY A 121 17.58 1.97 -5.09
C GLY A 121 17.57 3.39 -5.62
N ALA A 122 18.05 3.63 -6.85
CA ALA A 122 17.79 4.86 -7.55
C ALA A 122 16.31 4.97 -7.95
N ILE A 123 15.83 6.20 -8.14
CA ILE A 123 14.53 6.46 -8.76
C ILE A 123 14.73 6.60 -10.27
N TYR A 124 14.11 5.71 -11.02
CA TYR A 124 13.86 5.89 -12.45
C TYR A 124 12.91 7.08 -12.64
N GLN A 125 13.18 7.93 -13.62
CA GLN A 125 12.33 9.08 -13.95
C GLN A 125 12.29 9.34 -15.46
N THR A 126 11.13 9.80 -15.94
CA THR A 126 10.93 10.34 -17.28
C THR A 126 9.88 11.45 -17.28
N ASP A 127 10.03 12.42 -18.18
CA ASP A 127 9.05 13.48 -18.43
C ASP A 127 7.97 13.06 -19.43
N ALA A 128 8.03 11.83 -19.95
CA ALA A 128 7.06 11.35 -20.93
C ALA A 128 5.64 11.28 -20.32
N GLY A 129 4.67 11.87 -21.03
CA GLY A 129 3.28 12.00 -20.57
C GLY A 129 3.04 13.28 -19.76
N ASP A 130 1.78 13.65 -19.52
CA ASP A 130 1.40 14.96 -18.95
C ASP A 130 1.99 15.22 -17.55
N TYR A 131 2.20 14.15 -16.77
CA TYR A 131 2.73 14.22 -15.40
C TYR A 131 4.10 13.55 -15.23
N GLY A 132 4.68 13.02 -16.31
CA GLY A 132 5.85 12.14 -16.27
C GLY A 132 5.59 10.80 -15.59
N HIS A 133 6.66 10.02 -15.37
CA HIS A 133 6.60 8.77 -14.61
C HIS A 133 7.85 8.55 -13.77
N VAL A 134 7.66 8.01 -12.55
CA VAL A 134 8.75 7.62 -11.64
C VAL A 134 8.55 6.22 -11.10
N ALA A 135 9.66 5.52 -10.85
CA ALA A 135 9.65 4.17 -10.31
C ALA A 135 10.93 3.90 -9.51
N TYR A 136 10.94 2.84 -8.71
CA TYR A 136 12.11 2.45 -7.93
C TYR A 136 12.88 1.34 -8.63
N VAL A 137 14.20 1.49 -8.80
CA VAL A 137 15.05 0.44 -9.38
C VAL A 137 15.30 -0.65 -8.34
N ILE A 138 14.77 -1.85 -8.58
CA ILE A 138 14.88 -2.99 -7.66
C ILE A 138 16.03 -3.93 -7.98
N ALA A 139 16.52 -3.94 -9.22
CA ALA A 139 17.62 -4.81 -9.64
C ALA A 139 18.42 -4.20 -10.80
N VAL A 140 19.72 -4.46 -10.81
CA VAL A 140 20.62 -4.25 -11.95
C VAL A 140 21.47 -5.50 -12.10
N ASN A 141 21.43 -6.12 -13.28
CA ASN A 141 22.24 -7.30 -13.58
C ASN A 141 23.66 -6.86 -13.95
N ASN A 142 24.65 -7.23 -13.14
CA ASN A 142 26.04 -6.83 -13.36
C ASN A 142 26.70 -7.47 -14.60
N LEU A 143 26.14 -8.57 -15.11
CA LEU A 143 26.65 -9.26 -16.31
C LEU A 143 26.05 -8.67 -17.60
N THR A 144 24.72 -8.53 -17.65
CA THR A 144 24.02 -8.05 -18.85
C THR A 144 23.84 -6.54 -18.88
N GLY A 145 23.82 -5.89 -17.72
CA GLY A 145 23.47 -4.48 -17.54
C GLY A 145 21.97 -4.20 -17.64
N GLU A 146 21.12 -5.24 -17.73
CA GLU A 146 19.68 -5.09 -17.62
C GLU A 146 19.29 -4.57 -16.24
N TRP A 147 18.19 -3.84 -16.18
CA TRP A 147 17.71 -3.25 -14.94
C TRP A 147 16.20 -3.38 -14.84
N THR A 148 15.71 -3.53 -13.62
CA THR A 148 14.30 -3.78 -13.33
C THR A 148 13.78 -2.72 -12.36
N ILE A 149 12.59 -2.19 -12.65
CA ILE A 149 11.87 -1.27 -11.77
C ILE A 149 10.68 -1.93 -11.10
N SER A 150 10.31 -1.40 -9.94
CA SER A 150 8.99 -1.55 -9.33
C SER A 150 8.26 -0.22 -9.41
N GLU A 151 7.05 -0.23 -9.97
CA GLU A 151 6.26 0.96 -10.28
C GLU A 151 4.80 0.77 -9.89
N MET A 152 4.06 1.88 -9.81
CA MET A 152 2.63 1.88 -9.56
C MET A 152 1.93 2.87 -10.51
N ASN A 153 0.69 2.58 -10.90
CA ASN A 153 -0.10 3.44 -11.79
C ASN A 153 0.52 3.65 -13.18
N ALA A 154 1.24 2.66 -13.71
CA ALA A 154 1.66 2.63 -15.11
C ALA A 154 0.69 1.81 -15.99
N PRO A 155 0.22 0.62 -15.55
CA PRO A 155 -0.86 -0.09 -16.24
C PRO A 155 -2.23 0.49 -15.91
N THR A 156 -2.53 0.61 -14.60
CA THR A 156 -3.80 1.08 -14.04
C THR A 156 -3.58 1.63 -12.63
N LEU A 157 -4.45 2.54 -12.17
CA LEU A 157 -4.40 3.11 -10.82
C LEU A 157 -4.26 2.06 -9.72
N ASN A 158 -3.33 2.31 -8.80
CA ASN A 158 -3.04 1.46 -7.63
C ASN A 158 -2.56 0.02 -7.93
N VAL A 159 -2.21 -0.28 -9.18
CA VAL A 159 -1.56 -1.54 -9.54
C VAL A 159 -0.05 -1.38 -9.46
N VAL A 160 0.59 -2.23 -8.65
CA VAL A 160 2.05 -2.40 -8.64
C VAL A 160 2.46 -3.37 -9.74
N SER A 161 3.43 -2.97 -10.55
CA SER A 161 4.00 -3.80 -11.60
C SER A 161 5.53 -3.70 -11.62
N GLN A 162 6.16 -4.56 -12.40
CA GLN A 162 7.59 -4.50 -12.68
C GLN A 162 7.84 -4.45 -14.19
N ARG A 163 8.90 -3.75 -14.59
CA ARG A 163 9.42 -3.78 -15.97
C ARG A 163 10.92 -3.95 -15.95
N THR A 164 11.41 -4.77 -16.86
CA THR A 164 12.84 -4.96 -17.10
C THR A 164 13.22 -4.33 -18.42
N PHE A 165 14.34 -3.64 -18.44
CA PHE A 165 14.86 -2.90 -19.57
C PHE A 165 16.28 -3.35 -19.90
N SER A 166 16.66 -3.20 -21.16
CA SER A 166 18.02 -3.42 -21.60
C SER A 166 18.97 -2.36 -21.04
N LYS A 167 20.28 -2.68 -21.00
CA LYS A 167 21.34 -1.72 -20.65
C LYS A 167 21.27 -0.44 -21.48
N ALA A 168 21.01 -0.58 -22.77
CA ALA A 168 20.98 0.56 -23.71
C ALA A 168 19.83 1.54 -23.41
N ALA A 169 18.69 1.03 -22.93
CA ALA A 169 17.50 1.84 -22.63
C ALA A 169 17.75 2.87 -21.53
N ALA A 170 18.75 2.68 -20.66
CA ALA A 170 19.07 3.62 -19.59
C ALA A 170 19.37 5.05 -20.08
N LYS A 171 19.90 5.20 -21.30
CA LYS A 171 20.20 6.52 -21.88
C LYS A 171 18.97 7.38 -22.14
N SER A 172 17.79 6.78 -22.20
CA SER A 172 16.53 7.49 -22.47
C SER A 172 15.83 7.98 -21.20
N TYR A 173 16.39 7.71 -20.02
CA TYR A 173 15.75 7.97 -18.72
C TYR A 173 16.74 8.63 -17.77
N THR A 174 16.23 9.36 -16.78
CA THR A 174 17.06 9.86 -15.70
C THR A 174 16.94 8.97 -14.46
N PHE A 175 18.00 8.95 -13.67
CA PHE A 175 18.08 8.21 -12.42
C PHE A 175 18.51 9.16 -11.31
N ILE A 176 17.69 9.25 -10.27
CA ILE A 176 17.93 10.08 -9.08
C ILE A 176 18.50 9.16 -7.99
N HIS A 177 19.70 9.48 -7.50
CA HIS A 177 20.47 8.65 -6.57
C HIS A 177 20.46 9.23 -5.15
N ASN A 178 21.59 9.13 -4.42
CA ASN A 178 21.84 9.80 -3.15
C ASN A 178 22.25 11.27 -3.34
N LYS A 179 22.38 12.02 -2.25
CA LYS A 179 22.90 13.39 -2.32
C LYS A 179 24.39 13.40 -2.62
N ILE A 180 24.83 14.47 -3.29
CA ILE A 180 26.23 14.76 -3.56
C ILE A 180 26.97 14.85 -2.22
N GLY A 181 28.06 14.10 -2.09
CA GLY A 181 28.88 14.04 -0.87
C GLY A 181 28.40 13.03 0.17
N GLU A 182 27.22 12.42 0.01
CA GLU A 182 26.83 11.26 0.81
C GLU A 182 27.51 10.00 0.30
N GLN A 183 27.79 9.06 1.20
CA GLN A 183 28.32 7.76 0.81
C GLN A 183 27.31 7.01 -0.08
N PRO A 184 27.79 6.23 -1.07
CA PRO A 184 26.93 5.31 -1.80
C PRO A 184 26.21 4.40 -0.80
N TRP A 185 24.88 4.43 -0.82
CA TRP A 185 24.06 3.69 0.12
C TRP A 185 23.63 2.36 -0.48
N THR A 186 23.66 1.32 0.34
CA THR A 186 23.12 0.01 0.01
C THR A 186 21.68 -0.09 0.52
N PRO A 187 20.69 -0.30 -0.37
CA PRO A 187 19.30 -0.46 0.04
C PRO A 187 19.11 -1.55 1.08
N ASN A 188 18.38 -1.24 2.16
CA ASN A 188 17.90 -2.30 3.06
C ASN A 188 17.00 -3.25 2.25
N PRO A 189 17.14 -4.56 2.42
CA PRO A 189 16.24 -5.52 1.79
C PRO A 189 14.80 -5.19 2.18
N ILE A 190 13.96 -4.92 1.19
CA ILE A 190 12.55 -4.66 1.44
C ILE A 190 11.84 -6.01 1.51
N THR A 191 11.83 -6.60 2.71
CA THR A 191 11.41 -7.99 2.96
C THR A 191 9.90 -8.17 3.15
N SER A 192 9.12 -7.09 3.24
CA SER A 192 7.69 -7.12 3.59
C SER A 192 6.80 -6.24 2.71
N LEU A 193 6.98 -6.29 1.38
CA LEU A 193 6.01 -5.67 0.45
C LEU A 193 4.98 -6.69 -0.05
N PRO A 194 3.68 -6.55 0.29
CA PRO A 194 2.64 -7.39 -0.27
C PRO A 194 1.92 -6.72 -1.47
N PRO A 195 1.48 -7.49 -2.49
CA PRO A 195 1.92 -8.83 -2.85
C PRO A 195 2.76 -8.76 -4.14
N TYR A 196 4.06 -9.02 -4.03
CA TYR A 196 4.62 -9.87 -5.07
C TYR A 196 4.03 -11.25 -4.80
N ASN A 197 2.90 -11.54 -5.44
CA ASN A 197 2.62 -12.92 -5.74
C ASN A 197 3.79 -13.36 -6.62
N THR A 198 4.82 -13.91 -5.98
CA THR A 198 5.72 -14.85 -6.63
C THR A 198 4.84 -16.03 -7.01
N GLY A 199 4.10 -15.85 -8.10
CA GLY A 199 3.52 -16.93 -8.86
C GLY A 199 4.62 -17.96 -9.01
N LEU A 200 4.28 -19.17 -8.58
CA LEU A 200 5.19 -20.26 -8.30
C LEU A 200 6.34 -20.33 -9.32
N ARG A 201 7.57 -20.40 -8.80
CA ARG A 201 8.54 -21.30 -9.40
C ARG A 201 8.00 -22.72 -9.19
N LEU A 202 7.45 -23.31 -10.24
CA LEU A 202 7.50 -24.73 -10.52
C LEU A 202 7.95 -24.88 -11.97
#